data_AF-A0A229RUB8-F1
#
_entry.id   AF-A0A229RUB8-F1
#
_cell.length_a   1.000
_cell.length_b   1.000
_cell.length_c   1.000
_cell.angle_alpha   90.00
_cell.angle_beta   90.00
_cell.angle_gamma   90.00
#
_symmetry.space_group_name_H-M   'P 1'
#
loop_
_entity.id
_entity.type
_entity.pdbx_description
1 polymer ?
#
loop_
_entity_poly.entity_id
_entity_poly.type
_entity_poly.pdbx_seq_one_letter_code
_entity_poly.pdbx_strand_id
1 'polypeptide(L)'
;MLRVMTDRVPALLADVPGLGDVLASVVTLHREHANLRDRIIAAEDDYLRRIAAAHQAGQVDWKGLISAYEQFRAWSKDNGLGTFRDRWEAHIQYDRSALTRYAGAMPQGPDGMTWTGNTGFDGLDSKSCPQRGMDVAFVLFRGGGTPVFIGFTSQFRLRLKKLATDGLIWDSWLARLCDARQDAVEVRRELVKQYGEPNIAAQRVPTESPDVGHGGSSSG
;
A
#
# COMPACT_ATOMS: atom_id res chain seq x y z
N MET A 1 17.10 1.14 30.92
CA MET A 1 17.95 1.26 32.12
C MET A 1 17.14 0.78 33.32
N LEU A 2 17.07 -0.54 33.51
CA LEU A 2 16.39 -1.15 34.67
C LEU A 2 17.29 -0.95 35.88
N ARG A 3 16.83 -0.11 36.82
CA ARG A 3 17.45 0.05 38.13
C ARG A 3 17.42 -1.34 38.78
N VAL A 4 18.61 -1.92 38.97
CA VAL A 4 18.86 -3.16 39.69
C VAL A 4 18.21 -3.03 41.08
N MET A 5 16.98 -3.53 41.22
CA MET A 5 16.20 -3.52 42.48
C MET A 5 16.56 -4.71 43.38
N THR A 6 17.71 -5.35 43.19
CA THR A 6 17.99 -6.64 43.85
C THR A 6 18.57 -6.56 45.25
N ASP A 7 19.10 -5.45 45.75
CA ASP A 7 20.02 -5.57 46.89
C ASP A 7 19.52 -5.12 48.26
N ARG A 8 18.21 -4.93 48.44
CA ARG A 8 17.68 -4.71 49.79
C ARG A 8 16.44 -5.54 50.04
N VAL A 9 16.64 -6.82 50.36
CA VAL A 9 15.69 -7.54 51.21
C VAL A 9 15.64 -6.75 52.53
N PRO A 10 14.49 -6.18 52.93
CA PRO A 10 14.38 -5.51 54.22
C PRO A 10 14.78 -6.51 55.31
N ALA A 11 15.72 -6.13 56.19
CA ALA A 11 16.23 -6.98 57.26
C ALA A 11 15.11 -7.58 58.15
N LEU A 12 13.94 -6.95 58.16
CA LEU A 12 12.71 -7.39 58.84
C LEU A 12 12.12 -8.72 58.33
N LEU A 13 12.55 -9.25 57.19
CA LEU A 13 12.01 -10.49 56.61
C LEU A 13 12.96 -11.71 56.74
N ALA A 14 14.14 -11.53 57.34
CA ALA A 14 15.15 -12.60 57.42
C ALA A 14 14.77 -13.74 58.38
N ASP A 15 13.92 -13.48 59.37
CA ASP A 15 13.58 -14.43 60.44
C ASP A 15 12.35 -15.30 60.15
N VAL A 16 11.71 -15.15 58.98
CA VAL A 16 10.54 -15.95 58.60
C VAL A 16 11.01 -17.28 57.98
N PRO A 17 10.75 -18.45 58.62
CA PRO A 17 11.18 -19.74 58.08
C PRO A 17 10.58 -19.99 56.69
N GLY A 18 11.41 -20.44 55.74
CA GLY A 18 10.99 -20.75 54.36
C GLY A 18 10.87 -19.55 53.42
N LEU A 19 10.95 -18.31 53.92
CA LEU A 19 10.87 -17.12 53.07
C LEU A 19 12.13 -16.94 52.19
N GLY A 20 13.29 -17.39 52.66
CA GLY A 20 14.55 -17.35 51.90
C GLY A 20 14.48 -18.14 50.59
N ASP A 21 13.92 -19.35 50.61
CA ASP A 21 13.77 -20.20 49.42
C ASP A 21 12.78 -19.59 48.41
N VAL A 22 11.69 -19.01 48.91
CA VAL A 22 10.71 -18.30 48.07
C VAL A 22 11.35 -17.08 47.41
N LEU A 23 12.13 -16.29 48.14
CA LEU A 23 12.83 -15.12 47.58
C LEU A 23 13.87 -15.54 46.53
N ALA A 24 14.64 -16.60 46.77
CA ALA A 24 15.59 -17.14 45.80
C ALA A 24 14.89 -17.62 44.52
N SER A 25 13.72 -18.27 44.66
CA SER A 25 12.88 -18.69 43.53
C SER A 25 12.36 -17.48 42.74
N VAL A 26 11.83 -16.45 43.42
CA VAL A 26 11.35 -15.21 42.78
C VAL A 26 12.47 -14.49 42.01
N VAL A 27 13.67 -14.39 42.58
CA VAL A 27 14.83 -13.79 41.90
C VAL A 27 15.22 -14.61 40.66
N THR A 28 15.19 -15.94 40.76
CA THR A 28 15.48 -16.83 39.64
C THR A 28 14.46 -16.66 38.51
N LEU A 29 13.17 -16.65 38.84
CA LEU A 29 12.09 -16.41 37.87
C LEU A 29 12.20 -15.04 37.20
N HIS A 30 12.57 -13.99 37.94
CA HIS A 30 12.81 -12.67 37.35
C HIS A 30 13.98 -12.67 36.37
N ARG A 31 15.07 -13.38 36.68
CA ARG A 31 16.23 -13.51 35.79
C ARG A 31 15.87 -14.30 34.54
N GLU A 32 15.17 -15.42 34.68
CA GLU A 32 14.70 -16.22 33.55
C GLU A 32 13.76 -15.44 32.65
N HIS A 33 12.82 -14.67 33.24
CA HIS A 33 11.91 -13.80 32.50
C HIS A 33 12.67 -12.69 31.75
N ALA A 34 13.68 -12.07 32.37
CA ALA A 34 14.53 -11.08 31.70
C ALA A 34 15.29 -11.71 30.52
N ASN A 35 15.91 -12.87 30.72
CA ASN A 35 16.63 -13.58 29.67
C ASN A 35 15.72 -13.98 28.50
N LEU A 36 14.50 -14.44 28.79
CA LEU A 36 13.52 -14.78 27.76
C LEU A 36 13.12 -13.52 26.96
N ARG A 37 12.87 -12.41 27.65
CA ARG A 37 12.54 -11.13 27.03
C ARG A 37 13.65 -10.66 26.10
N ASP A 38 14.92 -10.75 26.51
CA ASP A 38 16.06 -10.35 25.69
C ASP A 38 16.18 -11.23 24.43
N ARG A 39 15.95 -12.54 24.57
CA ARG A 39 15.92 -13.48 23.43
C ARG A 39 14.78 -13.17 22.45
N ILE A 40 13.60 -12.80 22.94
CA ILE A 40 12.48 -12.38 22.09
C ILE A 40 12.85 -11.12 21.30
N ILE A 41 13.40 -10.10 21.98
CA ILE A 41 13.82 -8.85 21.34
C ILE A 41 14.85 -9.14 20.23
N ALA A 42 15.85 -9.99 20.50
CA ALA A 42 16.87 -10.37 19.52
C ALA A 42 16.30 -11.13 18.32
N ALA A 43 15.34 -12.05 18.55
CA ALA A 43 14.68 -12.79 17.48
C ALA A 43 13.82 -11.88 16.59
N GLU A 44 13.07 -10.96 17.20
CA GLU A 44 12.29 -9.97 16.46
C GLU A 44 13.19 -8.99 15.69
N ASP A 45 14.36 -8.61 16.21
CA ASP A 45 15.35 -7.81 15.46
C ASP A 45 15.87 -8.54 14.23
N ASP A 46 16.20 -9.83 14.36
CA ASP A 46 16.60 -10.67 13.21
C ASP A 46 15.47 -10.78 12.17
N TYR A 47 14.22 -10.90 12.61
CA TYR A 47 13.06 -10.84 11.73
C TYR A 47 12.99 -9.52 10.95
N LEU A 48 13.11 -8.37 11.62
CA LEU A 48 13.09 -7.06 10.97
C LEU A 48 14.22 -6.90 9.96
N ARG A 49 15.45 -7.32 10.30
CA ARG A 49 16.60 -7.30 9.38
C ARG A 49 16.33 -8.14 8.13
N ARG A 50 15.77 -9.34 8.29
CA ARG A 50 15.44 -10.23 7.16
C ARG A 50 14.33 -9.67 6.28
N ILE A 51 13.28 -9.10 6.86
CA ILE A 51 12.19 -8.47 6.11
C ILE A 51 12.70 -7.25 5.34
N ALA A 52 13.52 -6.40 5.98
CA ALA A 52 14.14 -5.26 5.32
C ALA A 52 15.01 -5.70 4.12
N ALA A 53 15.86 -6.72 4.31
CA ALA A 53 16.70 -7.28 3.24
C ALA A 53 15.86 -7.90 2.11
N ALA A 54 14.82 -8.67 2.44
CA ALA A 54 13.92 -9.28 1.46
C ALA A 54 13.14 -8.22 0.65
N HIS A 55 12.72 -7.13 1.28
CA HIS A 55 12.10 -6.01 0.58
C HIS A 55 13.07 -5.29 -0.36
N GLN A 56 14.29 -5.00 0.10
CA GLN A 56 15.34 -4.41 -0.74
C GLN A 56 15.69 -5.30 -1.94
N ALA A 57 15.62 -6.62 -1.77
CA ALA A 57 15.82 -7.59 -2.84
C ALA A 57 14.58 -7.79 -3.74
N GLY A 58 13.47 -7.07 -3.50
CA GLY A 58 12.23 -7.21 -4.26
C GLY A 58 11.45 -8.51 -4.02
N GLN A 59 11.86 -9.32 -3.05
CA GLN A 59 11.19 -10.57 -2.68
C GLN A 59 9.93 -10.35 -1.84
N VAL A 60 9.87 -9.19 -1.17
CA VAL A 60 8.71 -8.74 -0.41
C VAL A 60 8.25 -7.42 -1.01
N ASP A 61 7.02 -7.41 -1.51
CA ASP A 61 6.35 -6.22 -2.01
C ASP A 61 5.74 -5.38 -0.87
N TRP A 62 5.09 -4.27 -1.21
CA TRP A 62 4.47 -3.39 -0.22
C TRP A 62 3.36 -4.09 0.59
N LYS A 63 2.65 -5.07 0.01
CA LYS A 63 1.61 -5.86 0.70
C LYS A 63 2.24 -6.82 1.72
N GLY A 64 3.32 -7.49 1.34
CA GLY A 64 4.11 -8.30 2.26
C GLY A 64 4.70 -7.46 3.40
N LEU A 65 5.16 -6.25 3.10
CA LEU A 65 5.74 -5.36 4.11
C LEU A 65 4.70 -4.85 5.13
N ILE A 66 3.48 -4.49 4.70
CA ILE A 66 2.40 -4.13 5.64
C ILE A 66 1.93 -5.35 6.45
N SER A 67 1.92 -6.55 5.87
CA SER A 67 1.61 -7.78 6.60
C SER A 67 2.66 -8.07 7.68
N ALA A 68 3.94 -7.94 7.35
CA ALA A 68 5.05 -8.07 8.30
C ALA A 68 4.98 -7.04 9.43
N TYR A 69 4.61 -5.79 9.12
CA TYR A 69 4.39 -4.75 10.12
C TYR A 69 3.29 -5.14 11.12
N GLU A 70 2.12 -5.56 10.64
CA GLU A 70 1.00 -5.91 11.53
C GLU A 70 1.31 -7.16 12.36
N GLN A 71 2.03 -8.14 11.79
CA GLN A 71 2.50 -9.31 12.52
C GLN A 71 3.48 -8.93 13.64
N PHE A 72 4.50 -8.13 13.32
CA PHE A 72 5.48 -7.66 14.31
C PHE A 72 4.82 -6.82 15.42
N ARG A 73 3.87 -5.96 15.04
CA ARG A 73 3.08 -5.16 15.99
C ARG A 73 2.25 -6.04 16.93
N ALA A 74 1.64 -7.11 16.42
CA ALA A 74 0.91 -8.07 17.24
C ALA A 74 1.84 -8.76 18.25
N TRP A 75 2.98 -9.29 17.81
CA TRP A 75 3.97 -9.91 18.70
C TRP A 75 4.49 -8.97 19.77
N SER A 76 4.86 -7.74 19.40
CA SER A 76 5.33 -6.76 20.38
C SER A 76 4.26 -6.41 21.41
N LYS A 77 2.98 -6.32 20.98
CA LYS A 77 1.86 -6.07 21.89
C LYS A 77 1.66 -7.24 22.87
N ASP A 78 1.68 -8.47 22.38
CA ASP A 78 1.49 -9.68 23.19
C ASP A 78 2.60 -9.86 24.23
N ASN A 79 3.82 -9.39 23.93
CA ASN A 79 4.97 -9.41 24.84
C ASN A 79 5.13 -8.15 25.71
N GLY A 80 4.18 -7.19 25.66
CA GLY A 80 4.26 -5.95 26.44
C GLY A 80 5.47 -5.06 26.05
N LEU A 81 5.93 -5.15 24.81
CA LEU A 81 7.04 -4.35 24.27
C LEU A 81 6.47 -3.07 23.64
N GLY A 82 6.42 -1.98 24.41
CA GLY A 82 5.81 -0.71 23.99
C GLY A 82 6.53 0.08 22.89
N THR A 83 7.72 -0.33 22.46
CA THR A 83 8.61 0.41 21.53
C THR A 83 8.66 -0.19 20.12
N PHE A 84 7.61 -0.89 19.69
CA PHE A 84 7.59 -1.55 18.37
C PHE A 84 7.78 -0.56 17.22
N ARG A 85 7.24 0.67 17.32
CA ARG A 85 7.39 1.69 16.27
C ARG A 85 8.86 2.06 16.05
N ASP A 86 9.56 2.43 17.11
CA ASP A 86 10.97 2.85 17.03
C ASP A 86 11.85 1.74 16.47
N ARG A 87 11.55 0.49 16.87
CA ARG A 87 12.26 -0.69 16.39
C ARG A 87 11.99 -0.99 14.93
N TRP A 88 10.75 -0.82 14.47
CA TRP A 88 10.42 -0.94 13.06
C TRP A 88 11.17 0.12 12.23
N GLU A 89 11.08 1.39 12.65
CA GLU A 89 11.67 2.54 11.95
C GLU A 89 13.21 2.48 11.92
N ALA A 90 13.84 1.81 12.88
CA ALA A 90 15.29 1.56 12.87
C ALA A 90 15.76 0.67 11.69
N HIS A 91 14.89 -0.19 11.14
CA HIS A 91 15.23 -1.10 10.04
C HIS A 91 14.50 -0.75 8.74
N ILE A 92 13.29 -0.21 8.82
CA ILE A 92 12.40 0.04 7.69
C ILE A 92 11.88 1.47 7.80
N GLN A 93 12.28 2.33 6.87
CA GLN A 93 12.04 3.79 6.90
C GLN A 93 10.59 4.23 6.65
N TYR A 94 9.65 3.29 6.59
CA TYR A 94 8.26 3.57 6.24
C TYR A 94 7.36 3.35 7.45
N ASP A 95 6.58 4.36 7.81
CA ASP A 95 5.53 4.20 8.80
C ASP A 95 4.33 3.42 8.24
N ARG A 96 3.42 3.01 9.12
CA ARG A 96 2.20 2.28 8.74
C ARG A 96 1.36 3.01 7.70
N SER A 97 1.29 4.34 7.75
CA SER A 97 0.46 5.13 6.85
C SER A 97 1.03 5.11 5.43
N ALA A 98 2.35 5.28 5.32
CA ALA A 98 3.10 5.13 4.07
C ALA A 98 2.94 3.73 3.50
N LEU A 99 3.13 2.68 4.32
CA LEU A 99 2.95 1.29 3.91
C LEU A 99 1.54 1.02 3.39
N THR A 100 0.52 1.46 4.12
CA THR A 100 -0.89 1.31 3.71
C THR A 100 -1.16 2.00 2.38
N ARG A 101 -0.61 3.20 2.19
CA ARG A 101 -0.74 3.96 0.95
C ARG A 101 -0.05 3.26 -0.23
N TYR A 102 1.16 2.73 -0.04
CA TYR A 102 1.87 2.01 -1.10
C TYR A 102 1.21 0.65 -1.40
N ALA A 103 0.84 -0.10 -0.37
CA ALA A 103 0.14 -1.38 -0.52
C ALA A 103 -1.21 -1.24 -1.21
N GLY A 104 -1.97 -0.18 -0.91
CA GLY A 104 -3.23 0.14 -1.59
C GLY A 104 -3.00 0.39 -3.08
N ALA A 105 -1.96 1.16 -3.41
CA ALA A 105 -1.63 1.50 -4.79
C ALA A 105 -1.03 0.35 -5.61
N MET A 106 -0.75 -0.80 -5.02
CA MET A 106 -0.26 -1.97 -5.77
C MET A 106 -1.35 -2.55 -6.67
N PRO A 107 -0.97 -3.21 -7.78
CA PRO A 107 -1.91 -3.93 -8.62
C PRO A 107 -2.75 -4.94 -7.81
N GLN A 108 -4.00 -5.12 -8.23
CA GLN A 108 -4.97 -5.99 -7.54
C GLN A 108 -5.37 -7.20 -8.39
N GLY A 109 -4.90 -7.26 -9.64
CA GLY A 109 -5.09 -8.39 -10.52
C GLY A 109 -4.40 -9.66 -10.01
N PRO A 110 -4.84 -10.84 -10.47
CA PRO A 110 -4.26 -12.13 -10.08
C PRO A 110 -2.80 -12.30 -10.53
N ASP A 111 -2.38 -11.52 -11.53
CA ASP A 111 -1.01 -11.43 -12.01
C ASP A 111 -0.09 -10.57 -11.15
N GLY A 112 -0.64 -9.84 -10.16
CA GLY A 112 0.10 -8.89 -9.34
C GLY A 112 0.62 -7.66 -10.12
N MET A 113 0.23 -7.50 -11.38
CA MET A 113 0.73 -6.46 -12.30
C MET A 113 -0.39 -5.59 -12.88
N THR A 114 -1.63 -6.05 -12.79
CA THR A 114 -2.78 -5.35 -13.36
C THR A 114 -3.63 -4.61 -12.30
N TRP A 115 -3.94 -3.35 -12.57
CA TRP A 115 -5.03 -2.61 -11.93
C TRP A 115 -6.27 -2.64 -12.82
N THR A 116 -7.45 -2.68 -12.20
CA THR A 116 -8.73 -2.54 -12.88
C THR A 116 -9.64 -1.60 -12.10
N GLY A 117 -10.56 -0.94 -12.80
CA GLY A 117 -11.60 -0.14 -12.17
C GLY A 117 -12.82 -0.01 -13.07
N ASN A 118 -14.00 0.08 -12.46
CA ASN A 118 -15.30 0.11 -13.16
C ASN A 118 -15.97 1.48 -13.05
N THR A 119 -15.17 2.54 -13.11
CA THR A 119 -15.64 3.91 -12.96
C THR A 119 -14.99 4.84 -13.98
N GLY A 120 -15.76 5.83 -14.42
CA GLY A 120 -15.23 7.03 -15.08
C GLY A 120 -14.29 7.82 -14.17
N PHE A 121 -13.77 8.95 -14.65
CA PHE A 121 -12.78 9.74 -13.90
C PHE A 121 -13.21 10.12 -12.46
N ASP A 122 -14.47 10.51 -12.27
CA ASP A 122 -14.97 10.98 -10.97
C ASP A 122 -15.04 9.86 -9.92
N GLY A 123 -15.20 8.60 -10.35
CA GLY A 123 -15.17 7.45 -9.46
C GLY A 123 -13.79 6.82 -9.31
N LEU A 124 -12.72 7.46 -9.81
CA LEU A 124 -11.36 6.96 -9.69
C LEU A 124 -10.83 7.15 -8.27
N ASP A 125 -10.84 6.08 -7.47
CA ASP A 125 -10.25 6.10 -6.13
C ASP A 125 -8.71 6.21 -6.22
N SER A 126 -8.19 7.23 -5.54
CA SER A 126 -6.75 7.47 -5.39
C SER A 126 -5.97 6.30 -4.80
N LYS A 127 -6.65 5.40 -4.07
CA LYS A 127 -6.04 4.25 -3.43
C LYS A 127 -5.97 3.01 -4.31
N SER A 128 -6.71 2.94 -5.41
CA SER A 128 -6.78 1.74 -6.28
C SER A 128 -6.31 2.00 -7.71
N CYS A 129 -5.50 3.04 -7.91
CA CYS A 129 -4.93 3.38 -9.21
C CYS A 129 -3.40 3.52 -9.15
N PRO A 130 -2.70 3.35 -10.29
CA PRO A 130 -1.26 3.59 -10.39
C PRO A 130 -0.86 4.97 -9.82
N GLN A 131 0.20 4.98 -9.01
CA GLN A 131 0.75 6.22 -8.44
C GLN A 131 1.56 7.00 -9.48
N ARG A 132 1.79 8.29 -9.19
CA ARG A 132 2.65 9.15 -10.00
C ARG A 132 4.08 8.58 -10.02
N GLY A 133 4.65 8.48 -11.21
CA GLY A 133 5.99 7.95 -11.45
C GLY A 133 6.01 6.49 -11.89
N MET A 134 4.93 5.74 -11.69
CA MET A 134 4.82 4.36 -12.18
C MET A 134 4.52 4.37 -13.68
N ASP A 135 5.42 3.78 -14.48
CA ASP A 135 5.16 3.55 -15.90
C ASP A 135 4.08 2.47 -16.05
N VAL A 136 3.00 2.81 -16.75
CA VAL A 136 1.90 1.88 -17.01
C VAL A 136 1.44 1.96 -18.46
N ALA A 137 1.04 0.83 -19.02
CA ALA A 137 0.24 0.74 -20.24
C ALA A 137 -1.21 0.45 -19.86
N PHE A 138 -2.18 1.11 -20.48
CA PHE A 138 -3.57 1.05 -20.03
C PHE A 138 -4.58 1.08 -21.18
N VAL A 139 -5.76 0.53 -20.88
CA VAL A 139 -6.94 0.51 -21.76
C VAL A 139 -8.12 1.12 -21.03
N LEU A 140 -8.86 1.96 -21.73
CA LEU A 140 -10.18 2.46 -21.30
C LEU A 140 -11.25 1.77 -22.14
N PHE A 141 -12.34 1.36 -21.50
CA PHE A 141 -13.41 0.62 -22.12
C PHE A 141 -14.76 1.33 -21.98
N ARG A 142 -15.64 1.13 -22.95
CA ARG A 142 -17.04 1.59 -22.92
C ARG A 142 -17.96 0.45 -23.37
N GLY A 143 -19.21 0.49 -22.92
CA GLY A 143 -20.29 -0.34 -23.47
C GLY A 143 -20.01 -1.84 -23.38
N GLY A 144 -19.62 -2.33 -22.20
CA GLY A 144 -19.41 -3.77 -21.98
C GLY A 144 -18.08 -4.33 -22.47
N GLY A 145 -17.03 -3.50 -22.62
CA GLY A 145 -15.67 -3.96 -22.89
C GLY A 145 -15.07 -3.54 -24.23
N THR A 146 -15.71 -2.62 -24.96
CA THR A 146 -15.14 -2.09 -26.21
C THR A 146 -14.04 -1.08 -25.88
N PRO A 147 -12.80 -1.24 -26.38
CA PRO A 147 -11.72 -0.31 -26.08
C PRO A 147 -11.95 1.03 -26.78
N VAL A 148 -11.92 2.12 -26.00
CA VAL A 148 -12.07 3.50 -26.51
C VAL A 148 -10.75 4.27 -26.51
N PHE A 149 -9.77 3.81 -25.72
CA PHE A 149 -8.44 4.40 -25.70
C PHE A 149 -7.42 3.37 -25.20
N ILE A 150 -6.24 3.31 -25.85
CA ILE A 150 -5.11 2.51 -25.40
C ILE A 150 -3.85 3.39 -25.44
N GLY A 151 -3.19 3.53 -24.28
CA GLY A 151 -2.02 4.38 -24.15
C GLY A 151 -1.05 3.91 -23.07
N PHE A 152 -0.04 4.71 -22.81
CA PHE A 152 0.89 4.52 -21.70
C PHE A 152 1.26 5.86 -21.08
N THR A 153 1.65 5.87 -19.81
CA THR A 153 1.99 7.09 -19.06
C THR A 153 2.69 6.76 -17.74
N SER A 154 3.49 7.69 -17.22
CA SER A 154 3.97 7.69 -15.83
C SER A 154 3.12 8.55 -14.89
N GLN A 155 2.07 9.17 -15.42
CA GLN A 155 1.17 10.09 -14.72
C GLN A 155 -0.29 9.69 -14.96
N PHE A 156 -0.65 8.46 -14.54
CA PHE A 156 -1.93 7.82 -14.87
C PHE A 156 -3.15 8.70 -14.59
N ARG A 157 -3.32 9.15 -13.34
CA ARG A 157 -4.46 9.99 -12.94
C ARG A 157 -4.54 11.31 -13.72
N LEU A 158 -3.41 11.97 -13.95
CA LEU A 158 -3.38 13.22 -14.73
C LEU A 158 -3.74 12.98 -16.20
N ARG A 159 -3.29 11.86 -16.76
CA ARG A 159 -3.65 11.48 -18.12
C ARG A 159 -5.14 11.20 -18.25
N LEU A 160 -5.75 10.45 -17.33
CA LEU A 160 -7.19 10.21 -17.34
C LEU A 160 -8.00 11.49 -17.16
N LYS A 161 -7.57 12.39 -16.27
CA LYS A 161 -8.21 13.71 -16.09
C LYS A 161 -8.25 14.49 -17.40
N LYS A 162 -7.12 14.53 -18.11
CA LYS A 162 -7.02 15.21 -19.40
C LYS A 162 -7.96 14.57 -20.42
N LEU A 163 -7.97 13.24 -20.53
CA LEU A 163 -8.86 12.54 -21.46
C LEU A 163 -10.34 12.80 -21.17
N ALA A 164 -10.76 12.81 -19.90
CA ALA A 164 -12.13 13.19 -19.52
C ALA A 164 -12.45 14.64 -19.89
N THR A 165 -11.52 15.57 -19.65
CA THR A 165 -11.67 16.98 -20.03
C THR A 165 -11.76 17.16 -21.55
N ASP A 166 -11.04 16.34 -22.30
CA ASP A 166 -11.08 16.29 -23.76
C ASP A 166 -12.36 15.59 -24.31
N GLY A 167 -13.29 15.19 -23.43
CA GLY A 167 -14.58 14.61 -23.78
C GLY A 167 -14.59 13.09 -23.98
N LEU A 168 -13.50 12.39 -23.65
CA LEU A 168 -13.49 10.93 -23.72
C LEU A 168 -14.34 10.34 -22.59
N ILE A 169 -15.29 9.49 -22.96
CA ILE A 169 -16.18 8.79 -22.03
C ILE A 169 -15.79 7.31 -21.97
N TRP A 170 -15.66 6.77 -20.76
CA TRP A 170 -15.39 5.35 -20.49
C TRP A 170 -16.12 4.89 -19.23
N ASP A 171 -16.41 3.60 -19.15
CA ASP A 171 -17.13 2.95 -18.04
C ASP A 171 -16.19 2.13 -17.16
N SER A 172 -15.12 1.58 -17.75
CA SER A 172 -14.12 0.81 -17.02
C SER A 172 -12.72 0.99 -17.61
N TRP A 173 -11.71 0.55 -16.87
CA TRP A 173 -10.32 0.68 -17.28
C TRP A 173 -9.46 -0.46 -16.71
N LEU A 174 -8.33 -0.66 -17.37
CA LEU A 174 -7.28 -1.60 -16.98
C LEU A 174 -5.93 -0.92 -17.17
N ALA A 175 -5.01 -1.09 -16.23
CA ALA A 175 -3.61 -0.65 -16.38
C ALA A 175 -2.67 -1.78 -15.98
N ARG A 176 -1.60 -2.00 -16.75
CA ARG A 176 -0.52 -2.93 -16.45
C ARG A 176 0.72 -2.15 -16.02
N LEU A 177 1.36 -2.58 -14.94
CA LEU A 177 2.64 -2.08 -14.49
C LEU A 177 3.72 -2.43 -15.52
N CYS A 178 4.63 -1.49 -15.75
CA CYS A 178 5.79 -1.67 -16.63
C CYS A 178 7.05 -1.26 -15.87
N ASP A 179 8.15 -1.97 -16.09
CA ASP A 179 9.40 -1.71 -15.39
C ASP A 179 10.06 -0.41 -15.86
N ALA A 180 9.81 -0.05 -17.12
CA ALA A 180 10.32 1.16 -17.73
C ALA A 180 9.39 1.66 -18.84
N ARG A 181 9.58 2.91 -19.24
CA ARG A 181 8.89 3.52 -20.38
C ARG A 181 8.97 2.70 -21.67
N GLN A 182 10.11 2.07 -21.97
CA GLN A 182 10.28 1.27 -23.18
C GLN A 182 9.37 0.04 -23.17
N ASP A 183 9.32 -0.65 -22.03
CA ASP A 183 8.43 -1.79 -21.78
C ASP A 183 6.95 -1.37 -21.93
N ALA A 184 6.59 -0.17 -21.44
CA ALA A 184 5.23 0.34 -21.62
C ALA A 184 4.79 0.53 -23.08
N VAL A 185 5.73 0.74 -24.01
CA VAL A 185 5.43 0.78 -25.45
C VAL A 185 5.11 -0.61 -25.99
N GLU A 186 5.84 -1.62 -25.53
CA GLU A 186 5.66 -3.03 -25.93
C GLU A 186 4.36 -3.57 -25.36
N VAL A 187 4.11 -3.40 -24.05
CA VAL A 187 2.85 -3.77 -23.42
C VAL A 187 1.66 -3.04 -24.07
N ARG A 188 1.81 -1.77 -24.47
CA ARG A 188 0.77 -1.09 -25.26
C ARG A 188 0.46 -1.82 -26.57
N ARG A 189 1.48 -2.26 -27.32
CA ARG A 189 1.27 -2.98 -28.59
C ARG A 189 0.55 -4.31 -28.35
N GLU A 190 0.86 -5.00 -27.26
CA GLU A 190 0.15 -6.22 -26.86
C GLU A 190 -1.31 -5.94 -26.53
N LEU A 191 -1.59 -4.86 -25.79
CA LEU A 191 -2.96 -4.46 -25.48
C LEU A 191 -3.75 -4.13 -26.75
N VAL A 192 -3.14 -3.44 -27.73
CA VAL A 192 -3.76 -3.19 -29.05
C VAL A 192 -4.04 -4.50 -29.77
N LYS A 193 -3.08 -5.45 -29.77
CA LYS A 193 -3.28 -6.78 -30.38
C LYS A 193 -4.41 -7.56 -29.69
N GLN A 194 -4.53 -7.43 -28.37
CA GLN A 194 -5.51 -8.15 -27.56
C GLN A 194 -6.93 -7.60 -27.69
N TYR A 195 -7.09 -6.27 -27.67
CA TYR A 195 -8.40 -5.63 -27.61
C TYR A 195 -8.83 -4.98 -28.94
N GLY A 196 -7.91 -4.79 -29.87
CA GLY A 196 -8.12 -4.06 -31.12
C GLY A 196 -7.72 -2.59 -31.02
N GLU A 197 -7.60 -1.94 -32.19
CA GLU A 197 -7.33 -0.50 -32.25
C GLU A 197 -8.58 0.32 -31.90
N PRO A 198 -8.48 1.29 -30.98
CA PRO A 198 -9.60 2.17 -30.67
C PRO A 198 -10.01 3.01 -31.88
N ASN A 199 -11.29 3.00 -32.24
CA ASN A 199 -11.82 3.87 -33.27
C ASN A 199 -12.14 5.27 -32.70
N ILE A 200 -11.11 6.11 -32.58
CA ILE A 200 -11.20 7.45 -31.97
C ILE A 200 -12.03 8.41 -32.84
N ALA A 201 -12.07 8.20 -34.16
CA ALA A 201 -12.76 9.09 -35.10
C ALA A 201 -14.29 9.02 -35.01
N ALA A 202 -14.85 7.90 -34.54
CA ALA A 202 -16.29 7.69 -34.47
C ALA A 202 -16.97 8.32 -33.23
N GLN A 203 -16.21 8.91 -32.30
CA GLN A 203 -16.69 9.20 -30.94
C GLN A 203 -16.85 10.68 -30.58
N ARG A 204 -16.71 11.61 -31.52
CA ARG A 204 -17.13 13.00 -31.27
C ARG A 204 -18.65 13.02 -31.13
N VAL A 205 -19.14 13.09 -29.90
CA VAL A 205 -20.54 13.41 -29.64
C VAL A 205 -20.80 14.75 -30.31
N PRO A 206 -21.82 14.88 -31.18
CA PRO A 206 -22.20 16.16 -31.72
C PRO A 206 -22.47 17.08 -30.54
N THR A 207 -21.69 18.15 -30.42
CA THR A 207 -22.01 19.22 -29.50
C THR A 207 -23.34 19.79 -29.97
N GLU A 208 -24.45 19.33 -29.38
CA GLU A 208 -25.73 20.02 -29.52
C GLU A 208 -25.46 21.47 -29.11
N SER A 209 -25.39 22.33 -30.12
CA SER A 209 -25.27 23.75 -29.92
C SER A 209 -26.54 24.15 -29.17
N PRO A 210 -26.45 24.77 -27.99
CA PRO A 210 -27.63 25.31 -27.34
C PRO A 210 -28.23 26.30 -28.32
N ASP A 211 -29.40 25.96 -28.84
CA ASP A 211 -30.21 26.83 -29.67
C ASP A 211 -30.62 28.00 -28.79
N VAL A 212 -29.81 29.07 -28.81
CA VAL A 212 -30.11 30.33 -28.15
C VAL A 212 -31.22 30.96 -28.98
N GLY A 213 -32.43 30.51 -28.72
CA GLY A 213 -33.65 31.12 -29.22
C GLY A 213 -33.68 32.59 -28.82
N HIS A 214 -33.25 33.45 -29.74
CA HIS A 214 -33.54 34.87 -29.74
C HIS A 214 -35.05 35.04 -29.96
N GLY A 215 -35.82 34.89 -28.88
CA GLY A 215 -37.20 35.32 -28.81
C GLY A 215 -37.27 36.84 -28.67
N GLY A 216 -36.91 37.55 -29.74
CA GLY A 216 -37.27 38.95 -29.90
C GLY A 216 -38.74 39.04 -30.31
N SER A 217 -39.61 39.40 -29.37
CA SER A 217 -40.95 39.89 -29.68
C SER A 217 -41.07 41.34 -29.25
N SER A 218 -41.05 42.19 -30.27
CA SER A 218 -41.40 43.60 -30.27
C SER A 218 -42.92 43.77 -30.33
N SER A 219 -43.36 44.92 -29.80
CA SER A 219 -44.55 45.70 -30.19
C SER A 219 -45.88 45.40 -29.49
N GLY A 220 -46.40 46.46 -28.85
CA GLY A 220 -47.73 46.59 -28.26
C GLY A 220 -47.76 47.76 -27.28
#